data_AF-A0A4P7D669-F1
#
_entry.id   AF-A0A4P7D669-F1
#
_cell.length_a   1.000
_cell.length_b   1.000
_cell.length_c   1.000
_cell.angle_alpha   90.00
_cell.angle_beta   90.00
_cell.angle_gamma   90.00
#
_symmetry.space_group_name_H-M   'P 1'
#
loop_
_entity.id
_entity.type
_entity.pdbx_description
1 polymer ?
#
loop_
_entity_poly.entity_id
_entity_poly.type
_entity_poly.pdbx_seq_one_letter_code
_entity_poly.pdbx_strand_id
1 'polypeptide(L)'
;MRDDLNPTAGASFSEPALRALSAFVDGELSYAECQRLAERLTVDRCAANAVAHYRAQRAALRALFADLAAQANVPCVVLRVRMSWWRRTALAVGALFAGAALAVLAAAMSSHSTLPATQMSLDKARPCVAPVPAQPQL
;
A
#
# COMPACT_ATOMS: atom_id res chain seq x y z
N MET A 1 -43.91 -5.76 -11.91
CA MET A 1 -43.35 -6.41 -13.11
C MET A 1 -41.96 -5.87 -13.32
N ARG A 2 -40.93 -6.51 -12.73
CA ARG A 2 -39.56 -5.99 -12.71
C ARG A 2 -38.58 -7.16 -12.66
N ASP A 3 -38.57 -7.98 -13.71
CA ASP A 3 -37.76 -9.20 -13.77
C ASP A 3 -36.81 -9.29 -14.99
N ASP A 4 -36.79 -8.31 -15.90
CA ASP A 4 -36.17 -8.51 -17.24
C ASP A 4 -34.99 -7.59 -17.62
N LEU A 5 -34.16 -7.15 -16.67
CA LEU A 5 -32.91 -6.43 -17.00
C LEU A 5 -31.67 -7.12 -16.45
N ASN A 6 -31.68 -8.46 -16.40
CA ASN A 6 -30.48 -9.23 -16.21
C ASN A 6 -30.01 -9.78 -17.59
N PRO A 7 -29.13 -9.09 -18.33
CA PRO A 7 -28.57 -9.61 -19.59
C PRO A 7 -27.70 -10.85 -19.39
N THR A 8 -27.42 -11.22 -18.13
CA THR A 8 -26.78 -12.45 -17.72
C THR A 8 -27.77 -13.59 -17.43
N ALA A 9 -29.08 -13.41 -17.57
CA ALA A 9 -30.08 -14.48 -17.33
C ALA A 9 -29.91 -15.72 -18.24
N GLY A 10 -29.23 -15.59 -19.39
CA GLY A 10 -28.90 -16.72 -20.27
C GLY A 10 -27.62 -17.48 -19.88
N ALA A 11 -26.82 -16.96 -18.95
CA ALA A 11 -25.58 -17.57 -18.49
C ALA A 11 -25.58 -17.55 -16.96
N SER A 12 -25.80 -18.71 -16.35
CA SER A 12 -25.82 -18.87 -14.89
C SER A 12 -24.43 -18.67 -14.29
N PHE A 13 -23.95 -17.43 -14.30
CA PHE A 13 -22.75 -17.04 -13.59
C PHE A 13 -23.04 -17.08 -12.10
N SER A 14 -22.11 -17.66 -11.35
CA SER A 14 -22.14 -17.56 -9.91
C SER A 14 -21.92 -16.11 -9.47
N GLU A 15 -22.53 -15.70 -8.36
CA GLU A 15 -22.30 -14.40 -7.71
C GLU A 15 -20.80 -13.99 -7.64
N PRO A 16 -19.86 -14.85 -7.21
CA PRO A 16 -18.44 -14.50 -7.22
C PRO A 16 -17.88 -14.28 -8.63
N ALA A 17 -18.39 -14.97 -9.65
CA ALA A 17 -17.98 -14.75 -11.03
C ALA A 17 -18.51 -13.41 -11.58
N LEU A 18 -19.75 -13.05 -11.27
CA LEU A 18 -20.31 -11.74 -11.62
C LEU A 18 -19.52 -10.61 -10.95
N ARG A 19 -19.18 -10.76 -9.66
CA ARG A 19 -18.34 -9.80 -8.93
C ARG A 19 -16.93 -9.66 -9.53
N ALA A 20 -16.33 -10.76 -9.98
CA ALA A 20 -15.04 -10.71 -10.65
C ALA A 20 -15.12 -9.98 -12.00
N LEU A 21 -16.19 -10.18 -12.78
CA LEU A 21 -16.43 -9.48 -14.04
C LEU A 21 -16.68 -7.98 -13.83
N SER A 22 -17.42 -7.60 -12.79
CA SER A 22 -17.62 -6.18 -12.45
C SER A 22 -16.30 -5.53 -12.02
N ALA A 23 -15.53 -6.18 -11.13
CA ALA A 23 -14.22 -5.70 -10.70
C ALA A 23 -13.23 -5.56 -11.86
N PHE A 24 -13.30 -6.45 -12.86
CA PHE A 24 -12.54 -6.33 -14.11
C PHE A 24 -12.95 -5.12 -14.94
N VAL A 25 -14.25 -4.84 -15.07
CA VAL A 25 -14.76 -3.66 -15.79
C VAL A 25 -14.37 -2.37 -15.10
N ASP A 26 -14.35 -2.38 -13.76
CA ASP A 26 -13.98 -1.22 -12.95
C ASP A 26 -12.47 -1.02 -12.80
N GLY A 27 -11.66 -2.04 -13.13
CA GLY A 27 -10.20 -2.00 -13.06
C GLY A 27 -9.65 -2.22 -11.66
N GLU A 28 -10.41 -2.90 -10.80
CA GLU A 28 -10.08 -3.15 -9.39
C GLU A 28 -9.26 -4.43 -9.17
N LEU A 29 -9.13 -5.27 -10.20
CA LEU A 29 -8.36 -6.51 -10.14
C LEU A 29 -6.85 -6.25 -10.22
N SER A 30 -6.06 -7.11 -9.57
CA SER A 30 -4.60 -7.12 -9.74
C SER A 30 -4.23 -7.50 -11.17
N TYR A 31 -3.02 -7.12 -11.61
CA TYR A 31 -2.55 -7.42 -12.97
C TYR A 31 -2.62 -8.92 -13.32
N ALA A 32 -2.24 -9.78 -12.38
CA ALA A 32 -2.28 -11.23 -12.55
C ALA A 32 -3.71 -11.80 -12.64
N GLU A 33 -4.68 -11.17 -11.99
CA GLU A 33 -6.10 -11.55 -12.10
C GLU A 33 -6.72 -11.03 -13.39
N CYS A 34 -6.37 -9.81 -13.80
CA CYS A 34 -6.76 -9.24 -15.09
C CYS A 34 -6.32 -10.12 -16.26
N GLN A 35 -5.07 -10.62 -16.27
CA GLN A 35 -4.61 -11.50 -17.36
C GLN A 35 -5.38 -12.83 -17.39
N ARG A 36 -5.53 -13.49 -16.24
CA ARG A 36 -6.29 -14.75 -16.15
C ARG A 36 -7.74 -14.58 -16.61
N LEU A 37 -8.38 -13.47 -16.24
CA LEU A 37 -9.74 -13.21 -16.66
C LEU A 37 -9.79 -12.85 -18.16
N ALA A 38 -8.82 -12.08 -18.68
CA ALA A 38 -8.74 -11.75 -20.09
C ALA A 38 -8.58 -13.00 -20.96
N GLU A 39 -7.71 -13.95 -20.57
CA GLU A 39 -7.57 -15.25 -21.22
C GLU A 39 -8.91 -16.00 -21.23
N ARG A 40 -9.60 -16.06 -20.09
CA ARG A 40 -10.92 -16.70 -20.00
C ARG A 40 -11.95 -16.04 -20.91
N LEU A 41 -11.95 -14.71 -21.03
CA LEU A 41 -12.87 -13.97 -21.91
C LEU A 41 -12.64 -14.25 -23.40
N THR A 42 -11.44 -14.69 -23.80
CA THR A 42 -11.20 -15.10 -25.20
C THR A 42 -11.93 -16.39 -25.56
N VAL A 43 -12.18 -17.26 -24.57
CA VAL A 43 -12.83 -18.56 -24.74
C VAL A 43 -14.33 -18.49 -24.42
N ASP A 44 -14.69 -17.74 -23.38
CA ASP A 44 -16.06 -17.62 -22.87
C ASP A 44 -16.77 -16.39 -23.47
N ARG A 45 -17.48 -16.63 -24.58
CA ARG A 45 -18.23 -15.59 -25.30
C ARG A 45 -19.37 -14.98 -24.46
N CYS A 46 -19.96 -15.73 -23.55
CA CYS A 46 -21.00 -15.23 -22.65
C CYS A 46 -20.41 -14.23 -21.65
N ALA A 47 -19.26 -14.55 -21.07
CA ALA A 47 -18.56 -13.65 -20.16
C ALA A 47 -18.08 -12.38 -20.88
N ALA A 48 -17.60 -12.51 -22.12
CA ALA A 48 -17.23 -11.36 -22.96
C ALA A 48 -18.43 -10.43 -23.23
N ASN A 49 -19.61 -10.99 -23.51
CA ASN A 49 -20.82 -10.20 -23.71
C ASN A 49 -21.25 -9.47 -22.42
N ALA A 50 -21.17 -10.13 -21.25
CA ALA A 50 -21.46 -9.50 -19.97
C ALA A 50 -20.54 -8.29 -19.69
N VAL A 51 -19.24 -8.42 -19.97
CA VAL A 51 -18.26 -7.32 -19.86
C VAL A 51 -18.61 -6.17 -20.81
N ALA A 52 -19.02 -6.46 -22.05
CA ALA A 52 -19.46 -5.45 -23.00
C ALA A 52 -20.69 -4.68 -22.50
N HIS A 53 -21.67 -5.37 -21.94
CA HIS A 53 -22.86 -4.75 -21.33
C HIS A 53 -22.49 -3.82 -20.16
N TYR A 54 -21.66 -4.28 -19.23
CA TYR A 54 -21.22 -3.44 -18.12
C TYR A 54 -20.46 -2.20 -18.59
N ARG A 55 -19.62 -2.33 -19.63
CA ARG A 55 -18.93 -1.18 -20.23
C ARG A 55 -19.89 -0.20 -20.88
N ALA A 56 -20.91 -0.69 -21.59
CA ALA A 56 -21.94 0.16 -22.20
C ALA A 56 -22.77 0.90 -21.14
N GLN A 57 -23.18 0.23 -20.06
CA GLN A 57 -23.87 0.86 -18.93
C GLN A 57 -23.00 1.94 -18.29
N ARG A 58 -21.71 1.65 -18.04
CA ARG A 58 -20.77 2.62 -17.48
C ARG A 58 -20.57 3.82 -18.40
N ALA A 59 -20.53 3.62 -19.72
CA ALA A 59 -20.45 4.69 -20.70
C ALA A 59 -21.72 5.55 -20.73
N ALA A 60 -22.90 4.94 -20.68
CA ALA A 60 -24.17 5.65 -20.61
C ALA A 60 -24.29 6.48 -19.33
N LEU A 61 -23.92 5.93 -18.18
CA LEU A 61 -23.87 6.67 -16.92
C LEU A 61 -22.90 7.86 -17.02
N ARG A 62 -21.71 7.65 -17.58
CA ARG A 62 -20.76 8.75 -17.80
C ARG A 62 -21.34 9.82 -18.73
N ALA A 63 -22.06 9.46 -19.78
CA ALA A 63 -22.68 10.43 -20.67
C ALA A 63 -23.77 11.24 -19.95
N LEU A 64 -24.64 10.58 -19.18
CA LEU A 64 -25.68 11.24 -18.38
C LEU A 64 -25.09 12.23 -17.38
N PHE A 65 -24.01 11.84 -16.68
CA PHE A 65 -23.38 12.71 -15.69
C PHE A 65 -22.41 13.74 -16.29
N ALA A 66 -21.85 13.52 -17.47
CA ALA A 66 -21.03 14.51 -18.16
C ALA A 66 -21.88 15.70 -18.60
N ASP A 67 -23.09 15.45 -19.11
CA ASP A 67 -24.06 16.49 -19.45
C ASP A 67 -24.53 17.24 -18.19
N LEU A 68 -24.79 16.52 -17.10
CA LEU A 68 -25.14 17.13 -15.82
C LEU A 68 -24.01 17.98 -15.24
N ALA A 69 -22.75 17.57 -15.40
CA ALA A 69 -21.58 18.35 -15.00
C ALA A 69 -21.37 19.60 -15.88
N ALA A 70 -21.73 19.54 -17.17
CA ALA A 70 -21.68 20.69 -18.08
C ALA A 70 -22.81 21.71 -17.82
N GLN A 71 -23.97 21.25 -17.35
CA GLN A 71 -25.12 22.10 -17.01
C GLN A 71 -25.09 22.64 -15.57
N ALA A 72 -24.32 22.02 -14.68
CA ALA A 72 -24.36 22.33 -13.26
C ALA A 72 -23.49 23.54 -12.86
N ASN A 73 -24.16 24.68 -12.70
CA ASN A 73 -23.93 25.59 -11.55
C ASN A 73 -24.60 25.02 -10.26
N VAL A 74 -24.91 23.73 -10.26
CA VAL A 74 -25.56 22.97 -9.18
C VAL A 74 -24.45 22.37 -8.31
N PRO A 75 -24.57 22.38 -6.96
CA PRO A 75 -23.57 21.77 -6.08
C PRO A 75 -23.45 20.28 -6.38
N CYS A 76 -22.44 19.90 -7.15
CA CYS A 76 -22.14 18.52 -7.44
C CYS A 76 -21.50 17.92 -6.18
N VAL A 77 -22.20 17.01 -5.51
CA VAL A 77 -21.61 16.21 -4.43
C VAL A 77 -20.61 15.26 -5.07
N VAL A 78 -19.36 15.71 -5.17
CA VAL A 78 -18.25 14.84 -5.56
C VAL A 78 -18.10 13.81 -4.45
N LEU A 79 -18.67 12.63 -4.66
CA LEU A 79 -18.25 11.43 -3.94
C LEU A 79 -16.79 11.24 -4.29
N ARG A 80 -15.90 11.75 -3.42
CA ARG A 80 -14.49 11.39 -3.44
C ARG A 80 -14.45 9.87 -3.42
N VAL A 81 -14.18 9.26 -4.57
CA VAL A 81 -13.87 7.83 -4.66
C VAL A 81 -12.82 7.62 -3.60
N ARG A 82 -13.20 6.83 -2.59
CA ARG A 82 -12.44 6.61 -1.37
C ARG A 82 -11.11 6.05 -1.82
N MET A 83 -10.10 6.93 -1.94
CA MET A 83 -8.73 6.58 -2.28
C MET A 83 -8.39 5.35 -1.46
N SER A 84 -8.26 4.21 -2.14
CA SER A 84 -8.27 2.89 -1.51
C SER A 84 -7.30 2.94 -0.35
N TRP A 85 -7.79 2.68 0.86
CA TRP A 85 -6.97 2.73 2.08
C TRP A 85 -5.66 1.92 1.91
N TRP A 86 -5.73 0.87 1.09
CA TRP A 86 -4.62 0.10 0.52
C TRP A 86 -3.48 0.90 -0.11
N ARG A 87 -3.74 1.96 -0.88
CA ARG A 87 -2.67 2.81 -1.45
C ARG A 87 -1.93 3.58 -0.36
N ARG A 88 -2.62 4.00 0.70
CA ARG A 88 -1.98 4.71 1.82
C ARG A 88 -1.17 3.75 2.68
N THR A 89 -1.68 2.56 2.95
CA THR A 89 -0.95 1.55 3.72
C THR A 89 0.24 1.00 2.92
N ALA A 90 0.10 0.77 1.60
CA ALA A 90 1.21 0.36 0.75
C ALA A 90 2.35 1.40 0.70
N LEU A 91 2.01 2.70 0.63
CA LEU A 91 3.02 3.77 0.69
C LEU A 91 3.69 3.86 2.07
N ALA A 92 2.92 3.76 3.15
CA ALA A 92 3.46 3.80 4.51
C ALA A 92 4.40 2.62 4.78
N VAL A 93 3.97 1.40 4.41
CA VAL A 93 4.78 0.19 4.54
C VAL A 93 6.02 0.28 3.64
N GLY A 94 5.86 0.72 2.39
CA GLY A 94 6.98 0.93 1.48
C GLY A 94 8.02 1.94 2.01
N ALA A 95 7.56 3.03 2.63
CA ALA A 95 8.44 4.02 3.25
C ALA A 95 9.21 3.45 4.45
N LEU A 96 8.57 2.61 5.27
CA LEU A 96 9.24 1.93 6.39
C LEU A 96 10.33 0.96 5.90
N PHE A 97 10.05 0.17 4.86
CA PHE A 97 11.04 -0.73 4.28
C PHE A 97 12.20 0.05 3.64
N ALA A 98 11.92 1.14 2.94
CA ALA A 98 12.96 2.00 2.38
C ALA A 98 13.83 2.63 3.48
N GLY A 99 13.22 3.13 4.55
CA GLY A 99 13.93 3.69 5.70
C GLY A 99 14.79 2.65 6.43
N ALA A 100 14.27 1.44 6.65
CA ALA A 100 15.00 0.35 7.28
C ALA A 100 16.19 -0.11 6.42
N ALA A 101 16.00 -0.27 5.11
CA ALA A 101 17.09 -0.62 4.20
C ALA A 101 18.19 0.45 4.19
N LEU A 102 17.81 1.73 4.23
CA LEU A 102 18.76 2.84 4.27
C LEU A 102 19.53 2.89 5.60
N ALA A 103 18.86 2.61 6.73
CA ALA A 103 19.50 2.53 8.04
C ALA A 103 20.48 1.36 8.14
N VAL A 104 20.13 0.18 7.61
CA VAL A 104 21.02 -0.99 7.56
C VAL A 104 22.24 -0.70 6.68
N LEU A 105 22.05 -0.07 5.53
CA LEU A 105 23.16 0.31 4.65
C LEU A 105 24.09 1.33 5.31
N ALA A 106 23.52 2.33 6.00
CA ALA A 106 24.29 3.33 6.74
C ALA A 106 25.08 2.69 7.89
N ALA A 107 24.46 1.81 8.68
CA ALA A 107 25.13 1.08 9.74
C ALA A 107 26.25 0.18 9.21
N ALA A 108 26.01 -0.53 8.11
CA ALA A 108 27.03 -1.33 7.44
C ALA A 108 28.23 -0.47 7.05
N MET A 109 28.03 0.70 6.42
CA MET A 109 29.15 1.60 6.08
C MET A 109 29.87 2.16 7.31
N SER A 110 29.15 2.49 8.39
CA SER A 110 29.76 2.97 9.65
C SER A 110 30.60 1.91 10.36
N SER A 111 30.24 0.63 10.28
CA SER A 111 31.02 -0.47 10.87
C SER A 111 32.39 -0.68 10.21
N HIS A 112 32.57 -0.22 8.97
CA HIS A 112 33.88 -0.29 8.30
C HIS A 112 34.81 0.86 8.73
N SER A 113 34.30 1.86 9.45
CA SER A 113 35.03 3.07 9.82
C SER A 113 35.58 3.07 11.25
N THR A 114 35.33 2.02 12.04
CA THR A 114 35.88 1.90 13.40
C THR A 114 37.35 1.46 13.36
N LEU A 115 38.23 2.42 13.10
CA LEU A 115 39.62 2.38 13.56
C LEU A 115 39.62 2.23 15.09
N PRO A 116 40.49 1.37 15.66
CA PRO A 116 40.50 1.08 17.08
C PRO A 116 40.91 2.35 17.83
N ALA A 117 39.96 2.92 18.57
CA ALA A 117 40.27 3.94 19.56
C ALA A 117 41.13 3.29 20.64
N THR A 118 42.42 3.62 20.57
CA THR A 118 43.48 3.40 21.53
C THR A 118 42.96 3.30 22.96
N GLN A 119 43.03 2.09 23.53
CA GLN A 119 42.94 1.92 24.98
C GLN A 119 44.20 2.53 25.61
N MET A 120 44.07 3.74 26.15
CA MET A 120 44.97 4.17 27.21
C MET A 120 44.42 3.65 28.54
N SER A 121 44.87 2.44 28.86
CA SER A 121 44.89 1.92 30.21
C SER A 121 45.72 2.87 31.09
N LEU A 122 45.05 3.75 31.84
CA LEU A 122 45.67 4.45 32.96
C LEU A 122 45.29 3.74 34.26
N ASP A 123 45.93 2.60 34.45
CA ASP A 123 46.15 2.02 35.76
C ASP A 123 47.11 2.94 36.54
N LYS A 124 47.07 2.89 37.89
CA LYS A 124 47.89 3.66 38.86
C LYS A 124 47.31 5.05 39.21
N ALA A 125 46.86 5.32 40.43
CA ALA A 125 47.59 5.10 41.68
C ALA A 125 46.65 4.97 42.90
N ARG A 126 46.86 3.90 43.67
CA ARG A 126 46.61 3.89 45.13
C ARG A 126 47.64 4.81 45.80
N PRO A 127 47.24 5.78 46.63
CA PRO A 127 48.15 6.35 47.61
C PRO A 127 48.24 5.39 48.81
N CYS A 128 49.42 4.78 48.97
CA CYS A 128 49.84 4.14 50.19
C CYS A 128 49.78 5.15 51.36
N VAL A 129 49.21 4.69 52.47
CA VAL A 129 49.26 5.31 53.79
C VAL A 129 50.72 5.47 54.24
N ALA A 130 51.06 6.61 54.85
CA ALA A 130 52.23 6.75 55.70
C ALA A 130 51.78 7.25 57.11
N PRO A 131 52.35 6.72 58.21
CA PRO A 131 51.93 7.05 59.58
C PRO A 131 52.80 8.16 60.23
N VAL A 132 52.17 8.94 61.14
CA VAL A 132 52.63 9.38 62.50
C VAL A 132 53.97 10.19 62.59
N PRO A 133 54.04 11.33 63.32
CA PRO A 133 54.33 11.31 64.77
C PRO A 133 53.55 12.29 65.66
N ALA A 134 53.29 11.81 66.88
CA ALA A 134 52.91 12.59 68.04
C ALA A 134 53.95 13.67 68.35
N GLN A 135 53.49 14.88 68.65
CA GLN A 135 54.30 15.95 69.21
C GLN A 135 54.15 15.98 70.75
N PRO A 136 55.23 16.32 71.48
CA PRO A 136 55.29 16.23 72.93
C PRO A 136 54.82 17.52 73.63
N GLN A 137 54.54 17.33 74.91
CA GLN A 137 54.16 18.28 75.96
C GLN A 137 55.15 19.45 76.15
N LEU A 138 54.62 20.61 76.54
CA LEU A 138 55.09 21.42 77.69
C LEU A 138 53.96 22.30 78.22
#